data_AF-A0A367IAK3-F1
#
_entry.id   AF-A0A367IAK3-F1
#
_cell.length_a   1.000
_cell.length_b   1.000
_cell.length_c   1.000
_cell.angle_alpha   90.00
_cell.angle_beta   90.00
_cell.angle_gamma   90.00
#
_symmetry.space_group_name_H-M   'P 1'
#
loop_
_entity.id
_entity.type
_entity.pdbx_description
1 polymer ?
#
loop_
_entity_poly.entity_id
_entity_poly.type
_entity_poly.pdbx_seq_one_letter_code
_entity_poly.pdbx_strand_id
1 'polypeptide(L)'
;MARTEMKRGTLKGITVGSNEGRTHVLLLMPRAHRPDYESKIDMIAHTETVHSTYLRPREGKDAIRDSGMEPDDHSFHLINIATRDLGVWMQNLIQQGWNRCNMEIIPNNSKAMDIMCFAHPSSTAVERLPLPWNPFDVEGRCYNHIPDGTAIIEPAPEELDSEKESENLSSTDSDDVEVESVEAIVETTKVVVAEAPASELLEEEVRRTIDLLRADGMDMMQVMEHPKFAEVSERASAANVDVWTMVVSTFQ
;
A
#
# COMPACT_ATOMS: atom_id res chain seq x y z
N MET A 1 -11.93 16.99 -16.76
CA MET A 1 -11.30 15.72 -17.12
C MET A 1 -10.29 15.46 -16.05
N ALA A 2 -10.36 14.27 -15.43
CA ALA A 2 -9.43 13.86 -14.39
C ALA A 2 -7.99 14.11 -14.86
N ARG A 3 -7.18 14.69 -13.98
CA ARG A 3 -5.79 15.03 -14.28
C ARG A 3 -4.89 13.89 -13.84
N THR A 4 -3.98 13.47 -14.71
CA THR A 4 -3.02 12.42 -14.39
C THR A 4 -1.65 13.02 -14.10
N GLU A 5 -1.12 12.78 -12.90
CA GLU A 5 0.22 13.19 -12.49
C GLU A 5 1.14 11.98 -12.34
N MET A 6 2.39 12.09 -12.78
CA MET A 6 3.38 11.03 -12.63
C MET A 6 4.42 11.41 -11.57
N LYS A 7 4.63 10.52 -10.60
CA LYS A 7 5.69 10.60 -9.59
C LYS A 7 6.52 9.33 -9.60
N ARG A 8 7.77 9.41 -9.16
CA ARG A 8 8.61 8.24 -8.92
C ARG A 8 8.43 7.75 -7.48
N GLY A 9 8.43 6.44 -7.29
CA GLY A 9 8.29 5.81 -5.98
C GLY A 9 7.65 4.44 -6.08
N THR A 10 7.24 3.89 -4.94
CA THR A 10 6.46 2.65 -4.85
C THR A 10 4.97 2.96 -4.76
N LEU A 11 4.11 2.01 -5.14
CA LEU A 11 2.66 2.21 -5.01
C LEU A 11 2.25 2.45 -3.54
N LYS A 12 2.87 1.74 -2.61
CA LYS A 12 2.69 1.97 -1.16
C LYS A 12 3.17 3.36 -0.71
N GLY A 13 4.25 3.87 -1.30
CA GLY A 13 4.82 5.16 -0.93
C GLY A 13 4.01 6.35 -1.44
N ILE A 14 3.32 6.21 -2.57
CA ILE A 14 2.54 7.30 -3.17
C ILE A 14 1.07 7.35 -2.73
N THR A 15 0.56 6.30 -2.08
CA THR A 15 -0.73 6.35 -1.38
C THR A 15 -0.57 7.26 -0.15
N VAL A 16 -0.81 8.56 -0.32
CA VAL A 16 -0.73 9.55 0.77
C VAL A 16 -1.94 9.34 1.69
N GLY A 17 -1.74 8.76 2.87
CA GLY A 17 -2.78 8.55 3.88
C GLY A 17 -2.98 7.09 4.29
N SER A 18 -4.03 6.83 5.09
CA SER A 18 -4.44 5.47 5.45
C SER A 18 -4.95 4.74 4.19
N ASN A 19 -4.54 3.48 3.99
CA ASN A 19 -5.16 2.60 2.98
C ASN A 19 -6.58 2.16 3.38
N GLU A 20 -7.11 2.68 4.49
CA GLU A 20 -8.47 2.43 4.96
C GLU A 20 -9.51 2.83 3.92
N GLY A 21 -10.47 1.94 3.68
CA GLY A 21 -11.48 2.13 2.64
C GLY A 21 -10.96 1.99 1.21
N ARG A 22 -9.69 1.61 0.98
CA ARG A 22 -9.10 1.44 -0.35
C ARG A 22 -8.80 -0.03 -0.65
N THR A 23 -8.72 -0.37 -1.92
CA THR A 23 -8.50 -1.73 -2.38
C THR A 23 -7.59 -1.77 -3.60
N HIS A 24 -6.90 -2.89 -3.76
CA HIS A 24 -5.97 -3.11 -4.86
C HIS A 24 -6.60 -4.00 -5.93
N VAL A 25 -6.43 -3.59 -7.18
CA VAL A 25 -6.91 -4.31 -8.36
C VAL A 25 -5.76 -4.45 -9.35
N LEU A 26 -5.60 -5.64 -9.91
CA LEU A 26 -4.67 -5.89 -11.01
C LEU A 26 -5.43 -5.95 -12.33
N LEU A 27 -4.98 -5.20 -13.32
CA LEU A 27 -5.48 -5.30 -14.68
C LEU A 27 -4.44 -5.96 -15.57
N LEU A 28 -4.90 -6.92 -16.36
CA LEU A 28 -4.09 -7.66 -17.32
C LEU A 28 -4.62 -7.42 -18.73
N MET A 29 -3.75 -6.97 -19.61
CA MET A 29 -4.12 -6.73 -21.01
C MET A 29 -2.92 -6.92 -21.93
N PRO A 30 -3.12 -7.31 -23.19
CA PRO A 30 -2.05 -7.23 -24.16
C PRO A 30 -1.60 -5.78 -24.32
N ARG A 31 -0.29 -5.57 -24.45
CA ARG A 31 0.35 -4.26 -24.50
C ARG A 31 -0.20 -3.36 -25.60
N ALA A 32 -0.65 -3.95 -26.70
CA ALA A 32 -1.28 -3.23 -27.81
C ALA A 32 -2.59 -2.52 -27.42
N HIS A 33 -3.32 -3.03 -26.43
CA HIS A 33 -4.59 -2.45 -25.96
C HIS A 33 -4.43 -1.37 -24.89
N ARG A 34 -3.23 -1.20 -24.35
CA ARG A 34 -2.96 -0.22 -23.28
C ARG A 34 -3.39 1.21 -23.63
N PRO A 35 -3.09 1.78 -24.83
CA PRO A 35 -3.46 3.16 -25.13
C PRO A 35 -4.98 3.39 -25.14
N ASP A 36 -5.75 2.43 -25.67
CA ASP A 36 -7.21 2.49 -25.65
C ASP A 36 -7.75 2.43 -24.22
N TYR A 37 -7.21 1.51 -23.41
CA TYR A 37 -7.53 1.41 -21.99
C TYR A 37 -7.22 2.72 -21.23
N GLU A 38 -6.02 3.29 -21.40
CA GLU A 38 -5.61 4.56 -20.76
C GLU A 38 -6.59 5.69 -21.10
N SER A 39 -6.94 5.85 -22.38
CA SER A 39 -7.91 6.85 -22.81
C SER A 39 -9.30 6.66 -22.19
N LYS A 40 -9.69 5.43 -21.87
CA LYS A 40 -11.00 5.11 -21.29
C LYS A 40 -11.03 5.37 -19.79
N ILE A 41 -10.00 4.97 -19.05
CA ILE A 41 -9.96 5.15 -17.60
C ILE A 41 -9.87 6.61 -17.19
N ASP A 42 -9.22 7.45 -18.00
CA ASP A 42 -9.16 8.90 -17.78
C ASP A 42 -10.55 9.57 -17.83
N MET A 43 -11.55 8.88 -18.41
CA MET A 43 -12.94 9.35 -18.50
C MET A 43 -13.84 8.78 -17.40
N ILE A 44 -13.35 7.84 -16.59
CA ILE A 44 -14.15 7.25 -15.52
C ILE A 44 -14.17 8.21 -14.34
N ALA A 45 -15.37 8.65 -13.94
CA ALA A 45 -15.53 9.47 -12.75
C ALA A 45 -15.19 8.67 -11.48
N HIS A 46 -14.42 9.31 -10.59
CA HIS A 46 -14.07 8.80 -9.27
C HIS A 46 -14.12 9.96 -8.27
N THR A 47 -14.27 9.65 -6.98
CA THR A 47 -14.41 10.65 -5.91
C THR A 47 -13.11 10.90 -5.17
N GLU A 48 -12.23 9.91 -5.12
CA GLU A 48 -10.88 10.03 -4.55
C GLU A 48 -9.82 9.85 -5.63
N THR A 49 -8.59 10.28 -5.35
CA THR A 49 -7.44 10.04 -6.24
C THR A 49 -7.23 8.53 -6.43
N VAL A 50 -7.10 8.08 -7.69
CA VAL A 50 -6.71 6.70 -8.01
C VAL A 50 -5.21 6.65 -8.19
N HIS A 51 -4.55 5.75 -7.46
CA HIS A 51 -3.11 5.55 -7.55
C HIS A 51 -2.83 4.32 -8.39
N SER A 52 -1.86 4.36 -9.29
CA SER A 52 -1.56 3.18 -10.10
C SER A 52 -0.11 3.11 -10.55
N THR A 53 0.35 1.92 -10.89
CA THR A 53 1.69 1.70 -11.44
C THR A 53 1.66 0.59 -12.48
N TYR A 54 2.50 0.74 -13.50
CA TYR A 54 2.70 -0.31 -14.49
C TYR A 54 3.89 -1.16 -14.10
N LEU A 55 3.60 -2.41 -13.79
CA LEU A 55 4.56 -3.43 -13.45
C LEU A 55 5.19 -3.99 -14.72
N ARG A 56 6.53 -4.08 -14.72
CA ARG A 56 7.29 -4.64 -15.86
C ARG A 56 8.42 -5.54 -15.37
N PRO A 57 8.14 -6.84 -15.16
CA PRO A 57 9.17 -7.81 -14.80
C PRO A 57 10.25 -7.87 -15.90
N ARG A 58 11.48 -7.48 -15.53
CA ARG A 58 12.66 -7.67 -16.39
C ARG A 58 13.36 -9.00 -16.12
N GLU A 59 13.23 -9.46 -14.88
CA GLU A 59 13.72 -10.72 -14.36
C GLU A 59 12.55 -11.67 -14.08
N GLY A 60 12.82 -12.96 -13.86
CA GLY A 60 11.78 -13.94 -13.55
C GLY A 60 10.78 -14.20 -14.68
N LYS A 61 11.10 -13.79 -15.91
CA LYS A 61 10.22 -13.95 -17.08
C LYS A 61 9.89 -15.41 -17.38
N ASP A 62 10.84 -16.31 -17.17
CA ASP A 62 10.64 -17.72 -17.48
C ASP A 62 9.57 -18.34 -16.58
N ALA A 63 9.53 -17.98 -15.30
CA ALA A 63 8.45 -18.41 -14.40
C ALA A 63 7.06 -17.91 -14.86
N ILE A 64 6.98 -16.69 -15.40
CA ILE A 64 5.73 -16.14 -15.96
C ILE A 64 5.33 -16.88 -17.25
N ARG A 65 6.31 -17.25 -18.09
CA ARG A 65 6.06 -18.06 -19.28
C ARG A 65 5.59 -19.47 -18.93
N ASP A 66 6.15 -20.06 -17.88
CA ASP A 66 5.74 -21.37 -17.37
C ASP A 66 4.30 -21.36 -16.85
N SER A 67 3.78 -20.20 -16.41
CA SER A 67 2.36 -20.03 -16.07
C SER A 67 1.45 -19.76 -17.28
N GLY A 68 2.03 -19.71 -18.49
CA GLY A 68 1.32 -19.61 -19.77
C GLY A 68 1.22 -18.19 -20.35
N MET A 69 1.84 -17.18 -19.71
CA MET A 69 1.77 -15.79 -20.16
C MET A 69 3.11 -15.30 -20.73
N GLU A 70 3.08 -14.62 -21.88
CA GLU A 70 4.27 -13.89 -22.35
C GLU A 70 4.35 -12.51 -21.67
N PRO A 71 5.33 -12.27 -20.77
CA PRO A 71 5.41 -11.05 -19.99
C PRO A 71 5.71 -9.79 -20.83
N ASP A 72 6.38 -9.91 -21.98
CA ASP A 72 6.72 -8.74 -22.81
C ASP A 72 5.52 -8.20 -23.60
N ASP A 73 4.58 -9.09 -23.93
CA ASP A 73 3.37 -8.78 -24.69
C ASP A 73 2.20 -8.36 -23.79
N HIS A 74 2.34 -8.46 -22.47
CA HIS A 74 1.30 -8.10 -21.50
C HIS A 74 1.69 -6.84 -20.71
N SER A 75 0.67 -6.05 -20.38
CA SER A 75 0.75 -4.96 -19.41
C SER A 75 0.09 -5.39 -18.12
N PHE A 76 0.85 -5.26 -17.03
CA PHE A 76 0.41 -5.50 -15.66
C PHE A 76 0.17 -4.14 -15.02
N HIS A 77 -1.09 -3.74 -14.87
CA HIS A 77 -1.44 -2.44 -14.30
C HIS A 77 -2.03 -2.64 -12.92
N LEU A 78 -1.26 -2.26 -11.91
CA LEU A 78 -1.67 -2.36 -10.51
C LEU A 78 -2.29 -1.03 -10.09
N ILE A 79 -3.47 -1.11 -9.51
CA ILE A 79 -4.30 0.04 -9.15
C ILE A 79 -4.65 -0.06 -7.68
N ASN A 80 -4.59 1.07 -6.99
CA ASN A 80 -5.14 1.29 -5.67
C ASN A 80 -6.25 2.35 -5.80
N ILE A 81 -7.48 1.95 -5.51
CA ILE A 81 -8.70 2.73 -5.70
C ILE A 81 -9.54 2.71 -4.42
N ALA A 82 -10.29 3.79 -4.17
CA ALA A 82 -11.27 3.80 -3.10
C ALA A 82 -12.35 2.74 -3.36
N THR A 83 -12.70 1.98 -2.32
CA THR A 83 -13.69 0.89 -2.42
C THR A 83 -15.05 1.42 -2.87
N ARG A 84 -15.38 2.67 -2.54
CA ARG A 84 -16.59 3.37 -3.01
C ARG A 84 -16.61 3.63 -4.52
N ASP A 85 -15.45 3.86 -5.13
CA ASP A 85 -15.32 4.15 -6.57
C ASP A 85 -15.16 2.87 -7.40
N LEU A 86 -14.81 1.75 -6.75
CA LEU A 86 -14.57 0.47 -7.41
C LEU A 86 -15.77 0.02 -8.26
N GLY A 87 -17.01 0.18 -7.77
CA GLY A 87 -18.21 -0.27 -8.49
C GLY A 87 -18.36 0.36 -9.88
N VAL A 88 -18.12 1.67 -10.00
CA VAL A 88 -18.21 2.40 -11.27
C VAL A 88 -17.10 1.96 -12.23
N TRP A 89 -15.88 1.82 -11.71
CA TRP A 89 -14.74 1.28 -12.46
C TRP A 89 -15.00 -0.14 -12.98
N MET A 90 -15.45 -1.04 -12.11
CA MET A 90 -15.77 -2.42 -12.46
C MET A 90 -16.86 -2.51 -13.51
N GLN A 91 -17.94 -1.74 -13.34
CA GLN A 91 -19.06 -1.76 -14.27
C GLN A 91 -18.61 -1.37 -15.68
N ASN A 92 -17.75 -0.36 -15.80
CA ASN A 92 -17.21 0.06 -17.09
C ASN A 92 -16.36 -1.04 -17.75
N LEU A 93 -15.48 -1.71 -16.99
CA LEU A 93 -14.67 -2.81 -17.49
C LEU A 93 -15.52 -4.02 -17.91
N ILE A 94 -16.52 -4.39 -17.10
CA ILE A 94 -17.44 -5.50 -17.39
C ILE A 94 -18.27 -5.22 -18.64
N GLN A 95 -18.75 -3.97 -18.82
CA GLN A 95 -19.47 -3.56 -20.03
C GLN A 95 -18.61 -3.69 -21.30
N GLN A 96 -17.29 -3.56 -21.17
CA GLN A 96 -16.32 -3.78 -22.25
C GLN A 96 -15.91 -5.25 -22.40
N GLY A 97 -16.55 -6.17 -21.66
CA GLY A 97 -16.31 -7.61 -21.74
C GLY A 97 -15.12 -8.12 -20.95
N TRP A 98 -14.51 -7.30 -20.08
CA TRP A 98 -13.38 -7.75 -19.27
C TRP A 98 -13.81 -8.84 -18.28
N ASN A 99 -12.96 -9.85 -18.14
CA ASN A 99 -13.21 -10.98 -17.26
C ASN A 99 -12.70 -10.67 -15.87
N ARG A 100 -13.59 -10.68 -14.87
CA ARG A 100 -13.22 -10.61 -13.46
C ARG A 100 -12.77 -11.98 -12.99
N CYS A 101 -11.61 -12.04 -12.34
CA CYS A 101 -11.13 -13.23 -11.65
C CYS A 101 -10.43 -12.84 -10.33
N ASN A 102 -10.14 -13.84 -9.51
CA ASN A 102 -9.20 -13.72 -8.41
C ASN A 102 -7.87 -14.31 -8.88
N MET A 103 -6.78 -13.57 -8.73
CA MET A 103 -5.46 -13.99 -9.15
C MET A 103 -4.55 -14.19 -7.93
N GLU A 104 -3.85 -15.32 -7.89
CA GLU A 104 -2.82 -15.59 -6.91
C GLU A 104 -1.50 -15.02 -7.42
N ILE A 105 -0.98 -13.99 -6.75
CA ILE A 105 0.37 -13.47 -6.99
C ILE A 105 1.33 -14.26 -6.10
N ILE A 106 2.42 -14.74 -6.70
CA ILE A 106 3.46 -15.53 -6.02
C ILE A 106 4.80 -14.78 -6.12
N PRO A 107 5.11 -13.88 -5.17
CA PRO A 107 6.40 -13.22 -5.12
C PRO A 107 7.52 -14.20 -4.70
N ASN A 108 8.72 -14.05 -5.25
CA ASN A 108 9.87 -14.84 -4.81
C ASN A 108 10.35 -14.49 -3.39
N ASN A 109 10.07 -13.28 -2.91
CA ASN A 109 10.62 -12.71 -1.67
C ASN A 109 9.56 -12.41 -0.60
N SER A 110 8.30 -12.81 -0.80
CA SER A 110 7.23 -12.61 0.17
C SER A 110 6.14 -13.68 0.04
N LYS A 111 5.19 -13.68 0.98
CA LYS A 111 4.09 -14.65 0.97
C LYS A 111 3.20 -14.43 -0.26
N ALA A 112 2.74 -15.53 -0.86
CA ALA A 112 1.70 -15.50 -1.88
C ALA A 112 0.45 -14.76 -1.38
N MET A 113 -0.24 -14.08 -2.29
CA MET A 113 -1.38 -13.23 -1.97
C MET A 113 -2.42 -13.28 -3.07
N ASP A 114 -3.68 -13.19 -2.68
CA ASP A 114 -4.79 -13.04 -3.61
C ASP A 114 -5.00 -11.56 -3.97
N ILE A 115 -5.31 -11.30 -5.23
CA ILE A 115 -5.70 -9.97 -5.70
C ILE A 115 -6.89 -10.08 -6.65
N MET A 116 -7.80 -9.09 -6.54
CA MET A 116 -8.85 -8.94 -7.55
C MET A 116 -8.21 -8.57 -8.88
N CYS A 117 -8.53 -9.34 -9.92
CA CYS A 117 -8.00 -9.12 -11.26
C CYS A 117 -9.11 -8.92 -12.29
N PHE A 118 -8.86 -8.04 -13.26
CA PHE A 118 -9.64 -8.00 -14.51
C PHE A 118 -8.71 -8.22 -15.69
N ALA A 119 -9.01 -9.25 -16.47
CA ALA A 119 -8.30 -9.56 -17.70
C ALA A 119 -9.09 -9.05 -18.91
N HIS A 120 -8.41 -8.33 -19.80
CA HIS A 120 -8.95 -7.93 -21.09
C HIS A 120 -9.39 -9.18 -21.87
N PRO A 121 -10.47 -9.13 -22.69
CA PRO A 121 -10.95 -10.29 -23.46
C PRO A 121 -9.89 -10.98 -24.32
N SER A 122 -8.91 -10.21 -24.80
CA SER A 122 -7.78 -10.69 -25.62
C SER A 122 -6.53 -11.04 -24.79
N SER A 123 -6.59 -10.98 -23.46
CA SER A 123 -5.49 -11.35 -22.56
C SER A 123 -5.42 -12.86 -22.40
N THR A 124 -4.23 -13.40 -22.15
CA THR A 124 -4.11 -14.80 -21.73
C THR A 124 -4.73 -14.98 -20.33
N ALA A 125 -5.58 -16.00 -20.20
CA ALA A 125 -6.17 -16.37 -18.92
C ALA A 125 -5.13 -17.09 -18.06
N VAL A 126 -4.80 -16.50 -16.91
CA VAL A 126 -3.87 -17.06 -15.93
C VAL A 126 -4.46 -16.86 -14.54
N GLU A 127 -4.34 -17.88 -13.69
CA GLU A 127 -4.80 -17.82 -12.29
C GLU A 127 -3.64 -17.54 -11.32
N ARG A 128 -2.41 -17.89 -11.72
CA ARG A 128 -1.19 -17.73 -10.92
C ARG A 128 -0.16 -16.87 -11.63
N LEU A 129 0.23 -15.77 -11.01
CA LEU A 129 1.24 -14.87 -11.53
C LEU A 129 2.49 -14.89 -10.64
N PRO A 130 3.52 -15.66 -11.01
CA PRO A 130 4.80 -15.58 -10.32
C PRO A 130 5.47 -14.25 -10.63
N LEU A 131 5.94 -13.54 -9.60
CA LEU A 131 6.65 -12.28 -9.73
C LEU A 131 8.00 -12.36 -9.00
N PRO A 132 9.07 -11.75 -9.56
CA PRO A 132 10.38 -11.76 -8.90
C PRO A 132 10.41 -10.94 -7.60
N TRP A 133 9.37 -10.14 -7.33
CA TRP A 133 9.27 -9.24 -6.19
C TRP A 133 7.82 -9.10 -5.73
N ASN A 134 7.63 -8.46 -4.59
CA ASN A 134 6.32 -8.01 -4.12
C ASN A 134 5.82 -6.84 -5.01
N PRO A 135 4.64 -6.94 -5.64
CA PRO A 135 4.13 -5.93 -6.56
C PRO A 135 3.90 -4.53 -5.96
N PHE A 136 3.78 -4.45 -4.65
CA PHE A 136 3.54 -3.20 -3.95
C PHE A 136 4.83 -2.43 -3.58
N ASP A 137 5.98 -3.10 -3.65
CA ASP A 137 7.28 -2.57 -3.22
C ASP A 137 8.16 -2.14 -4.41
N VAL A 138 7.62 -2.23 -5.64
CA VAL A 138 8.37 -1.90 -6.86
C VAL A 138 8.54 -0.41 -7.00
N GLU A 139 9.79 0.04 -7.02
CA GLU A 139 10.12 1.43 -7.33
C GLU A 139 9.99 1.68 -8.84
N GLY A 140 9.18 2.67 -9.20
CA GLY A 140 8.89 2.94 -10.60
C GLY A 140 8.11 4.23 -10.82
N ARG A 141 7.45 4.30 -11.99
CA ARG A 141 6.54 5.39 -12.31
C ARG A 141 5.18 5.05 -11.74
N CYS A 142 4.74 5.86 -10.80
CA CYS A 142 3.39 5.80 -10.26
C CYS A 142 2.58 6.99 -10.77
N TYR A 143 1.30 6.75 -11.02
CA TYR A 143 0.37 7.67 -11.65
C TYR A 143 -0.78 7.95 -10.69
N ASN A 144 -1.05 9.23 -10.45
CA ASN A 144 -2.16 9.71 -9.66
C ASN A 144 -3.21 10.27 -10.61
N HIS A 145 -4.37 9.63 -10.67
CA HIS A 145 -5.53 10.11 -11.42
C HIS A 145 -6.39 10.91 -10.44
N ILE A 146 -6.37 12.23 -10.58
CA ILE A 146 -6.96 13.19 -9.64
C ILE A 146 -8.34 13.58 -10.13
N PRO A 147 -9.40 13.45 -9.30
CA PRO A 147 -10.75 13.75 -9.74
C PRO A 147 -10.94 15.25 -9.96
N ASP A 148 -11.85 15.57 -10.88
CA ASP A 148 -12.20 16.94 -11.22
C ASP A 148 -12.64 17.73 -9.98
N GLY A 149 -12.12 18.95 -9.81
CA GLY A 149 -12.45 19.84 -8.69
C GLY A 149 -11.62 19.65 -7.42
N THR A 150 -10.65 18.73 -7.41
CA THR A 150 -9.69 18.60 -6.29
C THR A 150 -8.66 19.72 -6.34
N ALA A 151 -8.60 20.56 -5.30
CA ALA A 151 -7.56 21.57 -5.16
C ALA A 151 -6.22 20.88 -4.83
N ILE A 152 -5.17 21.20 -5.60
CA ILE A 152 -3.83 20.68 -5.35
C ILE A 152 -3.24 21.45 -4.17
N ILE A 153 -2.94 20.76 -3.07
CA ILE A 153 -1.93 21.25 -2.13
C ILE A 153 -0.60 20.83 -2.74
N GLU A 154 0.00 21.70 -3.55
CA GLU A 154 1.37 21.49 -4.00
C GLU A 154 2.26 21.52 -2.75
N PRO A 155 2.96 20.44 -2.39
CA PRO A 155 4.02 20.57 -1.42
C PRO A 155 5.05 21.54 -2.03
N ALA A 156 5.42 22.56 -1.26
CA ALA A 156 6.40 23.56 -1.65
C ALA A 156 7.65 22.88 -2.23
N PRO A 157 8.28 23.45 -3.28
CA PRO A 157 9.52 22.90 -3.79
C PRO A 157 10.54 22.88 -2.65
N GLU A 158 10.98 21.69 -2.27
CA GLU A 158 12.22 21.55 -1.52
C GLU A 158 13.31 22.15 -2.40
N GLU A 159 13.91 23.23 -1.92
CA GLU A 159 15.03 23.88 -2.59
C GLU A 159 16.16 22.86 -2.72
N LEU A 160 16.33 22.33 -3.93
CA LEU A 160 17.54 21.61 -4.31
C LEU A 160 18.67 22.62 -4.32
N ASP A 161 19.44 22.61 -3.23
CA ASP A 161 20.69 23.34 -3.15
C ASP A 161 21.62 22.81 -4.24
N SER A 162 21.81 23.65 -5.25
CA SER A 162 22.60 23.40 -6.42
C SER A 162 24.05 23.79 -6.14
N GLU A 163 24.90 22.81 -5.87
CA GLU A 163 26.35 22.98 -5.97
C GLU A 163 26.91 22.04 -7.05
N LYS A 164 27.28 22.65 -8.18
CA LYS A 164 28.12 22.03 -9.20
C LYS A 164 29.54 22.56 -9.12
N GLU A 165 30.46 21.62 -9.30
CA GLU A 165 31.81 21.73 -9.86
C GLU A 165 32.90 22.47 -9.05
N SER A 166 33.90 21.71 -8.63
CA SER A 166 35.17 21.68 -9.38
C SER A 166 36.12 20.58 -8.88
N GLU A 167 36.70 19.87 -9.85
CA GLU A 167 37.81 18.94 -9.72
C GLU A 167 39.10 19.68 -9.31
N ASN A 168 40.01 19.06 -8.54
CA ASN A 168 41.26 18.48 -9.07
C ASN A 168 42.44 18.38 -8.05
N LEU A 169 42.95 17.14 -7.91
CA LEU A 169 44.32 16.62 -7.72
C LEU A 169 45.36 17.18 -6.70
N SER A 170 45.99 16.19 -6.02
CA SER A 170 47.38 16.11 -5.49
C SER A 170 47.74 16.98 -4.28
N SER A 171 48.56 16.58 -3.29
CA SER A 171 49.42 15.40 -3.05
C SER A 171 50.11 15.57 -1.67
N THR A 172 50.45 14.46 -0.98
CA THR A 172 51.53 14.28 0.04
C THR A 172 51.47 15.13 1.33
N ASP A 173 51.95 14.75 2.52
CA ASP A 173 52.62 13.59 3.11
C ASP A 173 52.57 13.78 4.66
N SER A 174 52.76 12.68 5.40
CA SER A 174 53.43 12.56 6.71
C SER A 174 52.78 13.00 8.04
N ASP A 175 52.75 11.99 8.94
CA ASP A 175 53.14 12.00 10.37
C ASP A 175 52.30 12.81 11.38
N ASP A 176 52.05 12.40 12.63
CA ASP A 176 52.26 11.19 13.43
C ASP A 176 51.56 11.46 14.81
N VAL A 177 51.29 10.41 15.58
CA VAL A 177 51.00 10.32 17.04
C VAL A 177 49.94 11.25 17.69
N GLU A 178 48.89 10.66 18.26
CA GLU A 178 48.79 10.49 19.73
C GLU A 178 47.61 9.59 20.14
N VAL A 179 47.89 8.78 21.16
CA VAL A 179 47.18 7.59 21.60
C VAL A 179 46.48 7.87 22.93
N GLU A 180 45.44 7.08 23.18
CA GLU A 180 44.81 6.80 24.48
C GLU A 180 43.80 7.81 25.06
N SER A 181 42.55 7.37 25.16
CA SER A 181 41.93 7.05 26.45
C SER A 181 40.73 6.12 26.23
N VAL A 182 40.81 4.92 26.80
CA VAL A 182 39.75 3.90 26.86
C VAL A 182 38.91 4.07 28.13
N GLU A 183 37.73 3.44 28.09
CA GLU A 183 36.80 3.08 29.18
C GLU A 183 35.56 3.97 29.38
N ALA A 184 34.42 3.48 28.90
CA ALA A 184 33.28 3.15 29.78
C ALA A 184 32.24 2.32 29.00
N ILE A 185 32.22 1.02 29.30
CA ILE A 185 31.21 0.05 28.90
C ILE A 185 30.08 0.19 29.91
N VAL A 186 28.85 0.45 29.47
CA VAL A 186 27.65 0.14 30.26
C VAL A 186 26.68 -0.60 29.35
N GLU A 187 26.86 -1.91 29.37
CA GLU A 187 25.95 -2.92 28.86
C GLU A 187 24.79 -3.04 29.86
N THR A 188 23.60 -2.57 29.49
CA THR A 188 22.38 -2.83 30.27
C THR A 188 21.59 -3.94 29.62
N THR A 189 21.98 -5.15 30.01
CA THR A 189 21.20 -6.36 30.23
C THR A 189 19.73 -6.31 29.81
N LYS A 190 19.48 -7.10 28.76
CA LYS A 190 18.20 -7.66 28.30
C LYS A 190 17.45 -8.32 29.45
N VAL A 191 16.49 -7.61 30.04
CA VAL A 191 15.50 -8.23 30.93
C VAL A 191 14.46 -8.90 30.06
N VAL A 192 14.51 -10.24 30.02
CA VAL A 192 13.44 -11.09 29.51
C VAL A 192 12.29 -11.01 30.51
N VAL A 193 11.48 -9.98 30.40
CA VAL A 193 10.08 -10.05 30.83
C VAL A 193 9.35 -10.69 29.67
N ALA A 194 8.60 -11.77 29.95
CA ALA A 194 7.56 -12.24 29.05
C ALA A 194 6.55 -11.09 28.91
N GLU A 195 6.83 -10.19 27.97
CA GLU A 195 5.94 -9.12 27.58
C GLU A 195 4.79 -9.82 26.86
N ALA A 196 3.67 -9.99 27.57
CA ALA A 196 2.39 -10.07 26.89
C ALA A 196 2.42 -8.91 25.89
N PRO A 197 2.33 -9.16 24.58
CA PRO A 197 2.52 -8.11 23.59
C PRO A 197 1.63 -6.94 23.97
N ALA A 198 2.12 -5.71 23.93
CA ALA A 198 1.39 -4.53 24.39
C ALA A 198 -0.06 -4.43 23.83
N SER A 199 -0.34 -5.11 22.71
CA SER A 199 -1.66 -5.37 22.15
C SER A 199 -2.59 -6.19 23.06
N GLU A 200 -2.12 -7.23 23.76
CA GLU A 200 -2.93 -8.04 24.69
C GLU A 200 -3.40 -7.23 25.90
N LEU A 201 -2.55 -6.35 26.45
CA LEU A 201 -2.94 -5.45 27.56
C LEU A 201 -3.98 -4.42 27.10
N LEU A 202 -3.81 -3.88 25.89
CA LEU A 202 -4.77 -2.96 25.29
C LEU A 202 -6.09 -3.65 24.93
N GLU A 203 -6.05 -4.90 24.46
CA GLU A 203 -7.25 -5.69 24.22
C GLU A 203 -8.05 -5.92 25.51
N GLU A 204 -7.38 -6.24 26.63
CA GLU A 204 -8.06 -6.38 27.92
C GLU A 204 -8.70 -5.05 28.36
N GLU A 205 -8.00 -3.93 28.14
CA GLU A 205 -8.51 -2.59 28.45
C GLU A 205 -9.74 -2.22 27.60
N VAL A 206 -9.74 -2.54 26.30
CA VAL A 206 -10.88 -2.36 25.40
C VAL A 206 -12.06 -3.21 25.88
N ARG A 207 -11.87 -4.51 26.14
CA ARG A 207 -12.95 -5.39 26.64
C ARG A 207 -13.53 -4.89 27.95
N ARG A 208 -12.65 -4.54 28.91
CA ARG A 208 -13.06 -4.01 30.22
C ARG A 208 -13.87 -2.73 30.10
N THR A 209 -13.49 -1.85 29.17
CA THR A 209 -14.20 -0.59 28.92
C THR A 209 -15.58 -0.85 28.31
N ILE A 210 -15.68 -1.77 27.35
CA ILE A 210 -16.96 -2.18 26.75
C ILE A 210 -17.88 -2.80 27.82
N ASP A 211 -17.35 -3.69 28.66
CA ASP A 211 -18.13 -4.35 29.73
C ASP A 211 -18.65 -3.37 30.77
N LEU A 212 -17.85 -2.37 31.15
CA LEU A 212 -18.27 -1.30 32.06
C LEU A 212 -19.42 -0.48 31.47
N LEU A 213 -19.30 -0.05 30.21
CA LEU A 213 -20.33 0.78 29.57
C LEU A 213 -21.61 -0.03 29.29
N ARG A 214 -21.47 -1.32 28.98
CA ARG A 214 -22.61 -2.24 28.89
C ARG A 214 -23.30 -2.44 30.24
N ALA A 215 -22.53 -2.55 31.34
CA ALA A 215 -23.10 -2.66 32.69
C ALA A 215 -23.88 -1.40 33.10
N ASP A 216 -23.49 -0.23 32.57
CA ASP A 216 -24.22 1.03 32.70
C ASP A 216 -25.50 1.09 31.82
N GLY A 217 -25.82 0.01 31.11
CA GLY A 217 -27.03 -0.12 30.28
C GLY A 217 -26.94 0.55 28.91
N MET A 218 -25.73 0.92 28.47
CA MET A 218 -25.52 1.55 27.17
C MET A 218 -25.64 0.51 26.05
N ASP A 219 -26.32 0.89 24.97
CA ASP A 219 -26.33 0.10 23.74
C ASP A 219 -25.03 0.27 22.94
N MET A 220 -24.85 -0.54 21.90
CA MET A 220 -23.65 -0.52 21.05
C MET A 220 -23.31 0.87 20.52
N MET A 221 -24.31 1.62 20.06
CA MET A 221 -24.11 2.94 19.46
C MET A 221 -23.69 3.94 20.53
N GLN A 222 -24.31 3.87 21.71
CA GLN A 222 -23.96 4.68 22.86
C GLN A 222 -22.56 4.37 23.41
N VAL A 223 -22.13 3.10 23.41
CA VAL A 223 -20.77 2.71 23.78
C VAL A 223 -19.76 3.33 22.82
N MET A 224 -20.03 3.29 21.51
CA MET A 224 -19.11 3.84 20.51
C MET A 224 -18.99 5.37 20.56
N GLU A 225 -20.05 6.07 20.93
CA GLU A 225 -20.04 7.52 21.11
C GLU A 225 -19.49 7.96 22.48
N HIS A 226 -19.24 7.02 23.40
CA HIS A 226 -18.82 7.36 24.74
C HIS A 226 -17.35 7.81 24.80
N PRO A 227 -17.02 8.95 25.44
CA PRO A 227 -15.64 9.49 25.47
C PRO A 227 -14.59 8.51 26.00
N LYS A 228 -14.93 7.75 27.05
CA LYS A 228 -14.02 6.72 27.61
C LYS A 228 -13.72 5.59 26.62
N PHE A 229 -14.69 5.24 25.77
CA PHE A 229 -14.48 4.23 24.74
C PHE A 229 -13.65 4.79 23.59
N ALA A 230 -13.90 6.04 23.17
CA ALA A 230 -13.13 6.71 22.13
C ALA A 230 -11.61 6.72 22.43
N GLU A 231 -11.20 7.13 23.63
CA GLU A 231 -9.79 7.18 24.03
C GLU A 231 -9.08 5.81 24.03
N VAL A 232 -9.78 4.75 24.45
CA VAL A 232 -9.23 3.39 24.48
C VAL A 232 -9.23 2.79 23.07
N SER A 233 -10.27 3.07 22.28
CA SER A 233 -10.39 2.60 20.88
C SER A 233 -9.32 3.19 19.97
N GLU A 234 -8.94 4.45 20.17
CA GLU A 234 -7.88 5.12 19.42
C GLU A 234 -6.52 4.46 19.69
N ARG A 235 -6.20 4.22 20.96
CA ARG A 235 -4.97 3.53 21.36
C ARG A 235 -4.91 2.09 20.86
N ALA A 236 -6.03 1.37 20.91
CA ALA A 236 -6.13 0.02 20.39
C ALA A 236 -5.98 -0.03 18.86
N SER A 237 -6.60 0.92 18.16
CA SER A 237 -6.47 1.06 16.70
C SER A 237 -5.02 1.39 16.30
N ALA A 238 -4.33 2.24 17.05
CA ALA A 238 -2.91 2.54 16.85
C ALA A 238 -2.00 1.33 17.07
N ALA A 239 -2.42 0.38 17.91
CA ALA A 239 -1.75 -0.90 18.13
C ALA A 239 -2.22 -2.02 17.17
N ASN A 240 -3.01 -1.68 16.15
CA ASN A 240 -3.55 -2.62 15.15
C ASN A 240 -4.46 -3.71 15.75
N VAL A 241 -5.17 -3.38 16.84
CA VAL A 241 -6.19 -4.21 17.48
C VAL A 241 -7.54 -3.95 16.81
N ASP A 242 -8.25 -5.02 16.44
CA ASP A 242 -9.57 -4.93 15.81
C ASP A 242 -10.68 -4.66 16.84
N VAL A 243 -10.86 -3.38 17.17
CA VAL A 243 -11.85 -2.90 18.14
C VAL A 243 -13.28 -3.23 17.70
N TRP A 244 -13.57 -3.21 16.40
CA TRP A 244 -14.92 -3.45 15.89
C TRP A 244 -15.37 -4.89 16.15
N THR A 245 -14.51 -5.87 15.85
CA THR A 245 -14.79 -7.27 16.16
C THR A 245 -15.00 -7.49 17.66
N MET A 246 -14.23 -6.79 18.51
CA MET A 246 -14.40 -6.87 19.98
C MET A 246 -15.75 -6.32 20.43
N VAL A 247 -16.14 -5.15 19.95
CA VAL A 247 -17.43 -4.51 20.24
C VAL A 247 -18.59 -5.39 19.76
N VAL A 248 -18.55 -5.86 18.51
CA VAL A 248 -19.60 -6.75 17.97
C VAL A 248 -19.68 -8.07 18.74
N SER A 249 -18.54 -8.65 19.12
CA SER A 249 -18.52 -9.90 19.89
C SER A 249 -19.14 -9.78 21.29
N THR A 250 -19.10 -8.61 21.91
CA THR A 250 -19.64 -8.39 23.26
C THR A 250 -21.16 -8.16 23.26
N PHE A 251 -21.71 -7.66 22.15
CA PHE A 251 -23.12 -7.30 21.99
C PHE A 251 -23.95 -8.30 21.15
N GLN A 252 -23.33 -9.37 20.64
CA GLN A 252 -24.03 -10.57 20.15
C GLN A 252 -24.49 -11.47 21.29
#